data_AF-U2EWI9-F1
#
_entry.id   AF-U2EWI9-F1
#
_cell.length_a   1.000
_cell.length_b   1.000
_cell.length_c   1.000
_cell.angle_alpha   90.00
_cell.angle_beta   90.00
_cell.angle_gamma   90.00
#
_symmetry.space_group_name_H-M   'P 1'
#
loop_
_entity.id
_entity.type
_entity.pdbx_description
1 polymer ?
#
loop_
_entity_poly.entity_id
_entity_poly.type
_entity_poly.pdbx_seq_one_letter_code
_entity_poly.pdbx_strand_id
1 'polypeptide(L)'
;MNQVKKKTIVPLIVFLLGICLVGLIVYKIDSHETEQQHIKAQLNATTYGERIKNEITNGIAITDALKQVLISENGKFSQFDTIAENIMSDVIESIQLAPDGNVTDIYPSEGTEASKIDLLQDKDCSKISCYARDNHVIITQGPFDLKRGGCGIAVRNPVYLKDENNQEYFWGFTIVILRVPDIFSDAISALSDFGYEYRLSKTAAPWSDTYKVVYQSDDQLTHTVSYGFTIGEENWKLEVAPESGWRDLRLLVIVGGMFTTVVLLFSGLTRVWLVSKENKNKFQILAHTDSLTDIYNRYGFDELAERMITKNPKTHFVAALLDIDDFKFINDIYGHVYGDRALKSLTDSMKAFFPKNTLLGRNGGDEFCILLPDHTYKEAGELLLQFTKLPKTFSYKGKEYPFFISLGYAEYPTFASSRSQLMRCADAALYEIKLHGKNGCMAYREGLRSGVRKQLGFAFKDISEHLPGAFIIYRADKDDDELLYANHEFLQMTGYKTIDNLFSLTNKSFHNLIREDEQQQIEASIWKQIDAGNKNDYIHFHLRKADGTYLSVLDHGRIVDSQQYGRVFYVLFMDWEAMHIHYSDKFSG
;
A
#
# COMPACT_ATOMS: atom_id res chain seq x y z
N MET A 1 -2.99 -21.80 6.28
CA MET A 1 -1.93 -21.50 7.28
C MET A 1 -0.68 -20.80 6.69
N ASN A 2 -0.31 -21.00 5.41
CA ASN A 2 0.90 -20.40 4.82
C ASN A 2 0.86 -18.89 4.48
N GLN A 3 -0.31 -18.32 4.14
CA GLN A 3 -0.36 -16.92 3.68
C GLN A 3 -0.28 -15.89 4.81
N VAL A 4 -0.87 -16.19 5.98
CA VAL A 4 -0.80 -15.30 7.16
C VAL A 4 0.64 -15.17 7.66
N LYS A 5 1.39 -16.29 7.71
CA LYS A 5 2.81 -16.29 8.06
C LYS A 5 3.65 -15.44 7.08
N LYS A 6 3.33 -15.46 5.79
CA LYS A 6 4.08 -14.68 4.78
C LYS A 6 3.94 -13.16 4.96
N LYS A 7 2.78 -12.68 5.44
CA LYS A 7 2.49 -11.25 5.67
C LYS A 7 3.27 -10.64 6.84
N THR A 8 3.71 -11.47 7.78
CA THR A 8 4.49 -11.02 8.93
C THR A 8 5.97 -11.36 8.77
N ILE A 9 6.29 -12.53 8.24
CA ILE A 9 7.68 -12.98 8.09
C ILE A 9 8.45 -12.14 7.06
N VAL A 10 7.86 -11.84 5.90
CA VAL A 10 8.59 -11.11 4.84
C VAL A 10 8.94 -9.67 5.30
N PRO A 11 8.00 -8.86 5.82
CA PRO A 11 8.35 -7.53 6.34
C PRO A 11 9.33 -7.58 7.52
N LEU A 12 9.26 -8.61 8.35
CA LEU A 12 10.20 -8.82 9.46
C LEU A 12 11.61 -9.12 8.96
N ILE A 13 11.76 -9.97 7.93
CA ILE A 13 13.06 -10.23 7.30
C ILE A 13 13.64 -8.94 6.70
N VAL A 14 12.81 -8.17 5.97
CA VAL A 14 13.23 -6.87 5.41
C VAL A 14 13.69 -5.92 6.51
N PHE A 15 12.96 -5.86 7.63
CA PHE A 15 13.33 -5.05 8.78
C PHE A 15 14.68 -5.50 9.39
N LEU A 16 14.85 -6.79 9.67
CA LEU A 16 16.06 -7.32 10.30
C LEU A 16 17.30 -7.14 9.41
N LEU A 17 17.19 -7.43 8.11
CA LEU A 17 18.26 -7.19 7.15
C LEU A 17 18.57 -5.70 7.01
N GLY A 18 17.53 -4.86 7.02
CA GLY A 18 17.67 -3.40 6.97
C GLY A 18 18.43 -2.86 8.18
N ILE A 19 18.07 -3.26 9.40
CA ILE A 19 18.75 -2.83 10.63
C ILE A 19 20.22 -3.29 10.65
N CYS A 20 20.50 -4.51 10.19
CA CYS A 20 21.88 -4.99 10.06
C CYS A 20 22.70 -4.09 9.11
N LEU A 21 22.11 -3.71 7.97
CA LEU A 21 22.74 -2.80 7.02
C LEU A 21 22.95 -1.39 7.61
N VAL A 22 22.00 -0.86 8.38
CA VAL A 22 22.16 0.42 9.08
C VAL A 22 23.36 0.36 10.04
N GLY A 23 23.47 -0.72 10.82
CA GLY A 23 24.60 -0.93 11.72
C GLY A 23 25.95 -0.91 10.99
N LEU A 24 26.05 -1.58 9.84
CA LEU A 24 27.27 -1.58 9.02
C LEU A 24 27.60 -0.19 8.45
N ILE A 25 26.60 0.57 8.01
CA ILE A 25 26.78 1.93 7.48
C ILE A 25 27.28 2.86 8.60
N VAL A 26 26.62 2.85 9.75
CA VAL A 26 27.00 3.67 10.91
C VAL A 26 28.41 3.33 11.38
N TYR A 27 28.75 2.04 11.48
CA TYR A 27 30.11 1.60 11.84
C TYR A 27 31.16 2.09 10.84
N LYS A 28 30.88 1.98 9.53
CA LYS A 28 31.84 2.42 8.51
C LYS A 28 32.05 3.93 8.52
N ILE A 29 30.99 4.71 8.75
CA ILE A 29 31.08 6.17 8.88
C ILE A 29 31.88 6.54 10.13
N ASP A 30 31.57 5.94 11.28
CA ASP A 30 32.28 6.18 12.54
C ASP A 30 33.78 5.88 12.41
N SER A 31 34.13 4.72 11.85
CA SER A 31 35.54 4.34 11.65
C SER A 31 36.25 5.31 10.72
N HIS A 32 35.60 5.74 9.64
CA HIS A 32 36.20 6.64 8.66
C HIS A 32 36.38 8.05 9.22
N GLU A 33 35.36 8.61 9.88
CA GLU A 33 35.42 9.93 10.51
C GLU A 33 36.48 9.98 11.61
N THR A 34 36.53 8.96 12.48
CA THR A 34 37.55 8.87 13.54
C THR A 34 38.97 8.86 12.94
N GLU A 35 39.18 8.09 11.87
CA GLU A 35 40.47 8.04 11.16
C GLU A 35 40.84 9.40 10.54
N GLN A 36 39.88 10.08 9.89
CA GLN A 36 40.11 11.42 9.33
C GLN A 36 40.45 12.45 10.42
N GLN A 37 39.76 12.40 11.57
CA GLN A 37 40.06 13.27 12.71
C GLN A 37 41.47 13.00 13.26
N HIS A 38 41.89 11.75 13.38
CA HIS A 38 43.26 11.40 13.77
C HIS A 38 44.31 11.93 12.80
N ILE A 39 44.10 11.76 11.49
CA ILE A 39 45.02 12.28 10.45
C ILE A 39 45.11 13.80 10.53
N LYS A 40 43.99 14.50 10.67
CA LYS A 40 43.95 15.96 10.80
C LYS A 40 44.65 16.42 12.08
N ALA A 41 44.40 15.76 13.20
CA ALA A 41 45.06 16.05 14.48
C ALA A 41 46.58 15.85 14.39
N GLN A 42 47.03 14.76 13.75
CA GLN A 42 48.45 14.49 13.53
C GLN A 42 49.11 15.55 12.65
N LEU A 43 48.45 15.96 11.57
CA LEU A 43 48.96 17.01 10.68
C LEU A 43 49.09 18.33 11.45
N ASN A 44 48.05 18.73 12.20
CA ASN A 44 48.07 19.95 12.99
C ASN A 44 49.13 19.90 14.11
N ALA A 45 49.26 18.78 14.83
CA ALA A 45 50.32 18.61 15.83
C ALA A 45 51.71 18.78 15.22
N THR A 46 51.91 18.26 14.00
CA THR A 46 53.18 18.38 13.27
C THR A 46 53.43 19.83 12.83
N THR A 47 52.43 20.46 12.18
CA THR A 47 52.55 21.83 11.66
C THR A 47 52.77 22.84 12.77
N TYR A 48 51.97 22.80 13.83
CA TYR A 48 52.10 23.74 14.95
C TYR A 48 53.28 23.40 15.85
N GLY A 49 53.66 22.12 15.97
CA GLY A 49 54.89 21.73 16.66
C GLY A 49 56.15 22.27 15.98
N GLU A 50 56.26 22.15 14.66
CA GLU A 50 57.38 22.77 13.91
C GLU A 50 57.34 24.30 13.96
N ARG A 51 56.14 24.92 13.97
CA ARG A 51 56.03 26.37 14.17
C ARG A 51 56.55 26.79 15.54
N ILE A 52 56.12 26.14 16.62
CA ILE A 52 56.61 26.38 18.00
C ILE A 52 58.13 26.24 18.06
N LYS A 53 58.66 25.15 17.49
CA LYS A 53 60.11 24.92 17.41
C LYS A 53 60.83 26.06 16.73
N ASN A 54 60.33 26.55 15.59
CA ASN A 54 60.94 27.65 14.86
C ASN A 54 60.91 28.96 15.66
N GLU A 55 59.79 29.29 16.32
CA GLU A 55 59.69 30.51 17.14
C GLU A 55 60.65 30.48 18.35
N ILE A 56 60.78 29.34 19.04
CA ILE A 56 61.75 29.21 20.13
C ILE A 56 63.19 29.26 19.59
N THR A 57 63.43 28.68 18.41
CA THR A 57 64.76 28.71 17.76
C THR A 57 65.16 30.14 17.34
N ASN A 58 64.20 31.01 16.99
CA ASN A 58 64.49 32.43 16.76
C ASN A 58 65.03 33.10 18.04
N GLY A 59 64.50 32.74 19.22
CA GLY A 59 65.05 33.17 20.51
C GLY A 59 66.49 32.70 20.75
N ILE A 60 66.84 31.51 20.26
CA ILE A 60 68.22 30.99 20.28
C ILE A 60 69.13 31.82 19.37
N ALA A 61 68.68 32.19 18.18
CA ALA A 61 69.47 32.99 17.23
C ALA A 61 69.93 34.32 17.83
N ILE A 62 69.14 34.93 18.72
CA ILE A 62 69.53 36.13 19.48
C ILE A 62 70.75 35.86 20.37
N THR A 63 70.73 34.76 21.14
CA THR A 63 71.86 34.41 22.01
C THR A 63 73.14 34.15 21.22
N ASP A 64 73.01 33.59 20.01
CA ASP A 64 74.14 33.33 19.12
C ASP A 64 74.70 34.63 18.51
N ALA A 65 73.84 35.56 18.11
CA ALA A 65 74.27 36.88 17.65
C ALA A 65 75.07 37.62 18.74
N LEU A 66 74.58 37.63 19.99
CA LEU A 66 75.29 38.22 21.13
C LEU A 66 76.63 37.51 21.40
N LYS A 67 76.68 36.19 21.24
CA LYS A 67 77.91 35.40 21.35
C LYS A 67 78.94 35.83 20.32
N GLN A 68 78.54 36.05 19.05
CA GLN A 68 79.46 36.51 18.01
C GLN A 68 80.01 37.92 18.30
N VAL A 69 79.19 38.82 18.86
CA VAL A 69 79.64 40.15 19.29
C VAL A 69 80.65 40.05 20.43
N LEU A 70 80.40 39.19 21.42
CA LEU A 70 81.37 38.95 22.51
C LEU A 70 82.70 38.38 22.02
N ILE A 71 82.65 37.46 21.05
CA ILE A 71 83.85 36.89 20.45
C ILE A 71 84.64 37.97 19.69
N SER A 72 83.98 38.86 18.96
CA SER A 72 84.66 39.92 18.20
C SER A 72 85.27 41.01 19.08
N GLU A 73 84.66 41.32 20.23
CA GLU A 73 85.16 42.30 21.21
C GLU A 73 86.02 41.66 22.32
N ASN A 74 86.41 40.39 22.18
CA ASN A 74 87.21 39.62 23.15
C ASN A 74 86.66 39.69 24.58
N GLY A 75 85.36 39.47 24.73
CA GLY A 75 84.66 39.40 26.02
C GLY A 75 84.28 40.76 26.62
N LYS A 76 84.58 41.86 25.94
CA LYS A 76 84.03 43.19 26.28
C LYS A 76 82.69 43.36 25.55
N PHE A 77 81.75 44.06 26.18
CA PHE A 77 80.47 44.40 25.55
C PHE A 77 80.13 45.85 25.88
N SER A 78 80.61 46.79 25.06
CA SER A 78 80.57 48.22 25.39
C SER A 78 79.21 48.91 25.20
N GLN A 79 78.31 48.33 24.39
CA GLN A 79 77.00 48.89 24.04
C GLN A 79 75.84 47.94 24.36
N PHE A 80 75.92 47.23 25.49
CA PHE A 80 74.95 46.18 25.86
C PHE A 80 73.50 46.65 25.83
N ASP A 81 73.18 47.71 26.58
CA ASP A 81 71.80 48.21 26.65
C ASP A 81 71.26 48.63 25.29
N THR A 82 72.06 49.30 24.46
CA THR A 82 71.65 49.74 23.12
C THR A 82 71.41 48.56 22.17
N ILE A 83 72.28 47.54 22.20
CA ILE A 83 72.09 46.35 21.35
C ILE A 83 70.91 45.54 21.85
N ALA A 84 70.79 45.35 23.16
CA ALA A 84 69.68 44.63 23.76
C ALA A 84 68.34 45.32 23.47
N GLU A 85 68.25 46.65 23.62
CA GLU A 85 67.05 47.45 23.27
C GLU A 85 66.59 47.23 21.83
N ASN A 86 67.51 47.21 20.87
CA ASN A 86 67.17 47.01 19.46
C ASN A 86 66.75 45.58 19.12
N ILE A 87 67.12 44.60 19.96
CA ILE A 87 66.77 43.18 19.77
C ILE A 87 65.50 42.80 20.55
N MET A 88 65.18 43.53 21.62
CA MET A 88 64.00 43.29 22.44
C MET A 88 62.72 43.28 21.59
N SER A 89 61.81 42.40 21.99
CA SER A 89 60.48 42.28 21.41
C SER A 89 59.48 41.88 22.47
N ASP A 90 58.18 41.90 22.12
CA ASP A 90 57.10 41.59 23.04
C ASP A 90 57.08 40.13 23.53
N VAL A 91 57.91 39.25 22.96
CA VAL A 91 58.07 37.86 23.41
C VAL A 91 59.29 37.64 24.32
N ILE A 92 60.17 38.65 24.44
CA ILE A 92 61.38 38.58 25.27
C ILE A 92 61.13 39.32 26.59
N GLU A 93 61.35 38.62 27.70
CA GLU A 93 61.32 39.19 29.04
C GLU A 93 62.59 39.98 29.34
N SER A 94 63.75 39.37 29.08
CA SER A 94 65.03 40.03 29.27
C SER A 94 66.14 39.36 28.47
N ILE A 95 67.16 40.15 28.16
CA ILE A 95 68.44 39.70 27.60
C ILE A 95 69.50 39.90 28.68
N GLN A 96 70.39 38.93 28.86
CA GLN A 96 71.39 38.96 29.94
C GLN A 96 72.75 38.41 29.52
N LEU A 97 73.81 38.90 30.16
CA LEU A 97 75.16 38.35 30.09
C LEU A 97 75.58 37.82 31.46
N ALA A 98 76.25 36.67 31.45
CA ALA A 98 76.75 36.05 32.67
C ALA A 98 78.22 35.61 32.58
N PRO A 99 79.18 36.56 32.69
CA PRO A 99 80.61 36.24 32.77
C PRO A 99 80.90 35.32 33.97
N ASP A 100 81.68 34.26 33.75
CA ASP A 100 81.97 33.20 34.71
C ASP A 100 80.71 32.56 35.34
N GLY A 101 79.56 32.67 34.67
CA GLY A 101 78.27 32.23 35.19
C GLY A 101 77.57 33.24 36.12
N ASN A 102 78.17 34.37 36.46
CA ASN A 102 77.55 35.41 37.28
C ASN A 102 76.76 36.37 36.39
N VAL A 103 75.45 36.46 36.54
CA VAL A 103 74.65 37.43 35.78
C VAL A 103 75.03 38.85 36.17
N THR A 104 75.63 39.61 35.24
CA THR A 104 76.12 40.98 35.47
C THR A 104 75.31 42.04 34.73
N ASP A 105 74.94 41.77 33.48
CA ASP A 105 74.27 42.72 32.59
C ASP A 105 72.88 42.19 32.24
N ILE A 106 71.85 43.02 32.41
CA ILE A 106 70.45 42.65 32.23
C ILE A 106 69.71 43.82 31.59
N TYR A 107 68.99 43.55 30.51
CA TYR A 107 68.11 44.50 29.85
C TYR A 107 66.71 43.90 29.65
N PRO A 108 65.61 44.60 30.01
CA PRO A 108 65.56 45.90 30.68
C PRO A 108 65.99 45.81 32.16
N SER A 109 66.65 46.87 32.66
CA SER A 109 67.19 46.93 34.02
C SER A 109 66.16 47.29 35.09
N GLU A 110 65.07 47.98 34.74
CA GLU A 110 63.96 48.29 35.65
C GLU A 110 63.12 47.04 35.93
N GLY A 111 62.68 46.82 37.18
CA GLY A 111 61.78 45.70 37.54
C GLY A 111 62.38 44.29 37.44
N THR A 112 63.63 44.17 37.00
CA THR A 112 64.40 42.93 36.92
C THR A 112 65.48 42.97 38.00
N GLU A 113 65.09 43.00 39.28
CA GLU A 113 66.00 42.59 40.35
C GLU A 113 66.23 41.08 40.22
N ALA A 114 66.85 40.61 39.14
CA ALA A 114 67.50 39.33 39.19
C ALA A 114 68.57 39.51 40.26
N SER A 115 68.44 38.78 41.37
CA SER A 115 69.57 38.55 42.25
C SER A 115 70.77 38.24 41.35
N LYS A 116 71.95 38.78 41.67
CA LYS A 116 73.20 38.34 41.06
C LYS A 116 73.33 36.84 41.32
N ILE A 117 72.80 36.04 40.42
CA ILE A 117 72.72 34.59 40.51
C ILE A 117 73.98 34.09 39.83
N ASP A 118 74.74 33.28 40.55
CA ASP A 118 75.79 32.46 39.98
C ASP A 118 75.13 31.20 39.39
N LEU A 119 75.02 31.16 38.07
CA LEU A 119 74.38 30.09 37.32
C LEU A 119 75.09 28.74 37.47
N LEU A 120 76.34 28.72 37.92
CA LEU A 120 77.13 27.51 38.14
C LEU A 120 77.02 27.01 39.57
N GLN A 121 76.54 27.82 40.52
CA GLN A 121 76.37 27.47 41.94
C GLN A 121 74.91 27.44 42.41
N ASP A 122 74.00 28.02 41.64
CA ASP A 122 72.58 28.08 41.97
C ASP A 122 71.92 26.70 42.09
N LYS A 123 71.03 26.55 43.07
CA LYS A 123 70.43 25.24 43.41
C LYS A 123 69.56 24.67 42.30
N ASP A 124 68.88 25.53 41.54
CA ASP A 124 67.91 25.11 40.54
C ASP A 124 68.55 24.94 39.17
N CYS A 125 69.59 25.72 38.88
CA CYS A 125 70.16 25.77 37.54
C CYS A 125 71.62 25.36 37.38
N SER A 126 72.40 25.19 38.46
CA SER A 126 73.81 24.79 38.41
C SER A 126 74.06 23.56 37.54
N LYS A 127 73.28 22.48 37.73
CA LYS A 127 73.50 21.22 37.00
C LYS A 127 73.36 21.39 35.49
N ILE A 128 72.32 22.11 35.05
CA ILE A 128 72.02 22.30 33.63
C ILE A 128 73.02 23.29 33.00
N SER A 129 73.37 24.36 33.73
CA SER A 129 74.41 25.31 33.29
C SER A 129 75.80 24.66 33.18
N CYS A 130 76.23 23.87 34.17
CA CYS A 130 77.50 23.14 34.11
C CYS A 130 77.52 22.17 32.92
N TYR A 131 76.42 21.47 32.66
CA TYR A 131 76.32 20.59 31.50
C TYR A 131 76.45 21.35 30.18
N ALA A 132 75.78 22.51 30.04
CA ALA A 132 75.92 23.37 28.86
C ALA A 132 77.38 23.81 28.64
N ARG A 133 78.05 24.23 29.72
CA ARG A 133 79.47 24.60 29.70
C ARG A 133 80.39 23.43 29.32
N ASP A 134 80.14 22.24 29.85
CA ASP A 134 81.07 21.11 29.69
C ASP A 134 80.88 20.40 28.34
N ASN A 135 79.71 20.55 27.71
CA ASN A 135 79.36 19.88 26.44
C ASN A 135 79.21 20.85 25.26
N HIS A 136 79.42 22.16 25.45
CA HIS A 136 79.31 23.20 24.42
C HIS A 136 77.92 23.27 23.74
N VAL A 137 76.86 23.02 24.53
CA VAL A 137 75.48 22.95 24.02
C VAL A 137 74.60 24.07 24.57
N ILE A 138 73.67 24.51 23.73
CA ILE A 138 72.62 25.45 24.14
C ILE A 138 71.56 24.68 24.93
N ILE A 139 71.11 25.27 26.02
CA ILE A 139 70.13 24.67 26.94
C ILE A 139 68.93 25.60 27.12
N THR A 140 67.78 25.02 27.42
CA THR A 140 66.60 25.76 27.89
C THR A 140 66.25 25.37 29.32
N GLN A 141 66.07 26.36 30.18
CA GLN A 141 65.55 26.17 31.53
C GLN A 141 64.14 26.73 31.61
N GLY A 142 63.22 25.96 32.17
CA GLY A 142 61.84 26.40 32.39
C GLY A 142 60.83 25.26 32.20
N PRO A 143 59.53 25.55 32.33
CA PRO A 143 58.99 26.87 32.67
C PRO A 143 59.29 27.24 34.13
N PHE A 144 59.41 28.54 34.42
CA PHE A 144 59.46 29.10 35.78
C PHE A 144 58.66 30.40 35.85
N ASP A 145 58.20 30.77 37.05
CA ASP A 145 57.41 31.99 37.24
C ASP A 145 58.26 33.24 37.03
N LEU A 146 57.76 34.15 36.20
CA LEU A 146 58.35 35.46 35.98
C LEU A 146 57.91 36.41 37.09
N LYS A 147 58.84 37.28 37.54
CA LYS A 147 58.56 38.25 38.61
C LYS A 147 57.47 39.26 38.26
N ARG A 148 57.33 39.59 36.97
CA ARG A 148 56.29 40.48 36.44
C ARG A 148 54.95 39.76 36.17
N GLY A 149 54.84 38.49 36.60
CA GLY A 149 53.69 37.63 36.32
C GLY A 149 53.87 36.83 35.02
N GLY A 150 53.25 35.64 34.96
CA GLY A 150 53.38 34.72 33.83
C GLY A 150 54.55 33.73 33.99
N CYS A 151 54.76 32.92 32.95
CA CYS A 151 55.81 31.90 32.92
C CYS A 151 56.87 32.25 31.88
N GLY A 152 58.12 31.82 32.11
CA GLY A 152 59.20 32.05 31.17
C GLY A 152 60.12 30.86 31.00
N ILE A 153 60.89 30.92 29.91
CA ILE A 153 61.95 29.95 29.58
C ILE A 153 63.24 30.73 29.32
N ALA A 154 64.30 30.37 30.05
CA ALA A 154 65.63 30.91 29.83
C ALA A 154 66.37 30.04 28.81
N VAL A 155 66.75 30.62 27.69
CA VAL A 155 67.71 30.06 26.73
C VAL A 155 69.10 30.51 27.14
N ARG A 156 70.05 29.57 27.30
CA ARG A 156 71.44 29.90 27.64
C ARG A 156 72.38 29.30 26.62
N ASN A 157 73.25 30.14 26.08
CA ASN A 157 74.28 29.75 25.12
C ASN A 157 75.66 29.98 25.75
N PRO A 158 76.47 28.93 25.93
CA PRO A 158 77.81 29.07 26.48
C PRO A 158 78.74 29.77 25.47
N VAL A 159 79.49 30.74 25.97
CA VAL A 159 80.46 31.53 25.21
C VAL A 159 81.86 31.14 25.64
N TYR A 160 82.72 30.89 24.65
CA TYR A 160 84.12 30.58 24.86
C TYR A 160 84.95 31.56 24.05
N LEU A 161 86.01 32.06 24.65
CA LEU A 161 86.96 32.98 24.03
C LEU A 161 88.32 32.30 23.94
N LYS A 162 89.24 32.92 23.20
CA LYS A 162 90.62 32.43 23.09
C LYS A 162 91.56 33.40 23.78
N ASP A 163 92.49 32.86 24.55
CA ASP A 163 93.55 33.64 25.18
C ASP A 163 94.65 34.04 24.17
N GLU A 164 95.69 34.74 24.64
CA GLU A 164 96.84 35.15 23.83
C GLU A 164 97.63 33.97 23.22
N ASN A 165 97.48 32.77 23.78
CA ASN A 165 98.07 31.52 23.29
C ASN A 165 97.12 30.72 22.38
N ASN A 166 95.97 31.31 22.01
CA ASN A 166 94.91 30.70 21.20
C ASN A 166 94.26 29.46 21.87
N GLN A 167 94.36 29.34 23.20
CA GLN A 167 93.68 28.33 23.99
C GLN A 167 92.27 28.80 24.35
N GLU A 168 91.29 27.93 24.12
CA GLU A 168 89.88 28.22 24.42
C GLU A 168 89.62 28.15 25.93
N TYR A 169 88.91 29.15 26.47
CA TYR A 169 88.41 29.16 27.84
C TYR A 169 86.93 29.59 27.87
N PHE A 170 86.20 29.08 28.85
CA PHE A 170 84.82 29.46 29.07
C PHE A 170 84.76 30.90 29.61
N TRP A 171 84.08 31.80 28.89
CA TRP A 171 83.88 33.18 29.31
C TRP A 171 82.63 33.36 30.15
N GLY A 172 81.54 32.66 29.81
CA GLY A 172 80.23 32.90 30.43
C GLY A 172 79.07 32.46 29.55
N PHE A 173 77.87 32.99 29.83
CA PHE A 173 76.68 32.72 29.02
C PHE A 173 76.09 33.99 28.41
N THR A 174 75.56 33.88 27.19
CA THR A 174 74.50 34.78 26.70
C THR A 174 73.15 34.15 27.00
N ILE A 175 72.22 34.97 27.48
CA ILE A 175 70.94 34.49 28.02
C ILE A 175 69.81 35.32 27.45
N VAL A 176 68.74 34.65 27.03
CA VAL A 176 67.47 35.27 26.67
C VAL A 176 66.37 34.59 27.46
N ILE A 177 65.56 35.36 28.19
CA ILE A 177 64.35 34.85 28.83
C ILE A 177 63.16 35.16 27.92
N LEU A 178 62.49 34.11 27.46
CA LEU A 178 61.31 34.16 26.60
C LEU A 178 60.04 34.02 27.44
N ARG A 179 59.01 34.82 27.15
CA ARG A 179 57.69 34.71 27.79
C ARG A 179 56.88 33.57 27.18
N VAL A 180 56.22 32.79 28.04
CA VAL A 180 55.35 31.66 27.69
C VAL A 180 53.93 31.95 28.18
N PRO A 181 52.89 31.83 27.31
CA PRO A 181 52.93 31.29 25.95
C PRO A 181 53.27 32.30 24.84
N ASP A 182 53.57 33.57 25.17
CA ASP A 182 53.70 34.67 24.20
C ASP A 182 54.56 34.33 22.96
N ILE A 183 55.73 33.71 23.15
CA ILE A 183 56.65 33.29 22.08
C ILE A 183 56.02 32.35 21.03
N PHE A 184 54.98 31.62 21.40
CA PHE A 184 54.25 30.71 20.51
C PHE A 184 52.73 30.92 20.56
N SER A 185 52.29 32.10 20.96
CA SER A 185 50.88 32.46 21.14
C SER A 185 50.06 32.23 19.88
N ASP A 186 50.60 32.57 18.71
CA ASP A 186 49.99 32.30 17.40
C ASP A 186 49.67 30.81 17.16
N ALA A 187 50.60 29.92 17.52
CA ALA A 187 50.43 28.49 17.29
C ALA A 187 49.37 27.91 18.23
N ILE A 188 49.38 28.38 19.47
CA ILE A 188 48.41 27.98 20.50
C ILE A 188 47.01 28.52 20.20
N SER A 189 46.89 29.80 19.81
CA SER A 189 45.62 30.39 19.40
C SER A 189 45.02 29.63 18.23
N ALA A 190 45.85 29.28 17.23
CA ALA A 190 45.38 28.50 16.10
C ALA A 190 44.89 27.09 16.52
N LEU A 191 45.59 26.41 17.43
CA LEU A 191 45.13 25.11 17.95
C LEU A 191 43.77 25.22 18.64
N SER A 192 43.56 26.25 19.46
CA SER A 192 42.27 26.52 20.10
C SER A 192 41.17 26.90 19.08
N ASP A 193 41.48 27.72 18.08
CA ASP A 193 40.54 28.06 16.99
C ASP A 193 40.12 26.82 16.19
N PHE A 194 41.00 25.81 16.10
CA PHE A 194 40.70 24.51 15.49
C PHE A 194 39.96 23.54 16.44
N GLY A 195 39.67 23.93 17.67
CA GLY A 195 38.96 23.13 18.68
C GLY A 195 39.81 22.01 19.27
N TYR A 196 41.11 22.27 19.48
CA TYR A 196 42.02 21.32 20.12
C TYR A 196 42.40 21.76 21.53
N GLU A 197 42.30 20.80 22.45
CA GLU A 197 43.06 20.79 23.68
C GLU A 197 44.52 20.43 23.37
N TYR A 198 45.47 21.03 24.09
CA TYR A 198 46.89 20.83 23.82
C TYR A 198 47.75 20.83 25.09
N ARG A 199 48.91 20.17 25.00
CA ARG A 199 49.96 20.18 26.02
C ARG A 199 51.32 20.18 25.38
N LEU A 200 52.10 21.21 25.68
CA LEU A 200 53.50 21.30 25.32
C LEU A 200 54.34 20.88 26.52
N SER A 201 55.23 19.91 26.32
CA SER A 201 56.13 19.42 27.35
C SER A 201 57.55 19.31 26.82
N LYS A 202 58.55 19.41 27.71
CA LYS A 202 59.96 19.20 27.38
C LYS A 202 60.65 18.31 28.40
N THR A 203 61.77 17.71 28.06
CA THR A 203 62.59 16.98 29.05
C THR A 203 63.07 17.92 30.17
N ALA A 204 63.09 17.40 31.39
CA ALA A 204 63.47 18.15 32.58
C ALA A 204 64.93 18.63 32.54
N ALA A 205 65.77 17.88 31.82
CA ALA A 205 67.17 18.20 31.50
C ALA A 205 67.57 17.41 30.22
N PRO A 206 68.66 17.77 29.53
CA PRO A 206 69.13 17.06 28.33
C PRO A 206 69.34 15.54 28.53
N TRP A 207 69.77 15.13 29.72
CA TRP A 207 70.02 13.72 30.08
C TRP A 207 68.83 13.03 30.77
N SER A 208 67.65 13.66 30.83
CA SER A 208 66.48 13.13 31.54
C SER A 208 65.38 12.70 30.58
N ASP A 209 64.80 11.52 30.82
CA ASP A 209 63.60 11.05 30.12
C ASP A 209 62.29 11.58 30.73
N THR A 210 62.37 12.38 31.80
CA THR A 210 61.19 12.92 32.47
C THR A 210 60.72 14.19 31.78
N TYR A 211 59.48 14.21 31.30
CA TYR A 211 58.87 15.39 30.70
C TYR A 211 58.25 16.29 31.76
N LYS A 212 58.48 17.60 31.64
CA LYS A 212 57.80 18.67 32.38
C LYS A 212 56.87 19.43 31.43
N VAL A 213 55.67 19.73 31.91
CA VAL A 213 54.72 20.56 31.17
C VAL A 213 55.26 21.99 31.12
N VAL A 214 55.32 22.53 29.90
CA VAL A 214 55.69 23.92 29.62
C VAL A 214 54.45 24.79 29.62
N TYR A 215 53.42 24.34 28.90
CA TYR A 215 52.14 25.01 28.79
C TYR A 215 51.07 23.98 28.41
N GLN A 216 49.85 24.16 28.89
CA GLN A 216 48.71 23.29 28.56
C GLN A 216 47.42 24.10 28.58
N SER A 217 46.40 23.60 27.88
CA SER A 217 45.02 24.05 28.01
C SER A 217 44.39 23.55 29.33
N ASP A 218 43.20 24.06 29.66
CA ASP A 218 42.59 23.89 30.99
C ASP A 218 42.09 22.46 31.26
N ASP A 219 41.78 21.68 30.23
CA ASP A 219 41.16 20.36 30.36
C ASP A 219 42.16 19.18 30.33
N GLN A 220 41.73 18.05 30.91
CA GLN A 220 42.52 16.82 30.90
C GLN A 220 42.53 16.15 29.53
N LEU A 221 43.72 16.11 28.93
CA LEU A 221 43.97 15.39 27.68
C LEU A 221 43.87 13.87 27.84
N THR A 222 42.95 13.26 27.11
CA THR A 222 42.83 11.79 26.99
C THR A 222 43.01 11.38 25.53
N HIS A 223 43.71 10.26 25.30
CA HIS A 223 43.96 9.72 23.95
C HIS A 223 44.52 10.75 22.95
N THR A 224 45.66 11.35 23.28
CA THR A 224 46.26 12.41 22.45
C THR A 224 46.99 11.89 21.24
N VAL A 225 47.06 12.73 20.22
CA VAL A 225 48.07 12.62 19.16
C VAL A 225 49.28 13.44 19.57
N SER A 226 50.48 12.88 19.43
CA SER A 226 51.73 13.53 19.85
C SER A 226 52.67 13.78 18.69
N TYR A 227 53.30 14.94 18.68
CA TYR A 227 54.42 15.28 17.81
C TYR A 227 55.65 15.62 18.64
N GLY A 228 56.74 14.90 18.41
CA GLY A 228 58.01 15.12 19.09
C GLY A 228 58.99 15.91 18.23
N PHE A 229 59.71 16.85 18.82
CA PHE A 229 60.78 17.60 18.18
C PHE A 229 61.90 17.91 19.19
N THR A 230 63.05 18.38 18.73
CA THR A 230 64.21 18.66 19.58
C THR A 230 64.63 20.12 19.45
N ILE A 231 64.97 20.74 20.57
CA ILE A 231 65.58 22.08 20.63
C ILE A 231 66.87 21.94 21.44
N GLY A 232 68.02 22.23 20.83
CA GLY A 232 69.32 21.89 21.41
C GLY A 232 69.45 20.38 21.58
N GLU A 233 69.68 19.91 22.81
CA GLU A 233 69.69 18.49 23.17
C GLU A 233 68.44 18.05 23.96
N GLU A 234 67.44 18.93 24.09
CA GLU A 234 66.23 18.64 24.85
C GLU A 234 65.11 18.18 23.93
N ASN A 235 64.40 17.13 24.35
CA ASN A 235 63.26 16.62 23.60
C ASN A 235 61.97 17.31 24.05
N TRP A 236 61.23 17.78 23.08
CA TRP A 236 59.96 18.45 23.23
C TRP A 236 58.86 17.59 22.62
N LYS A 237 57.66 17.72 23.18
CA LYS A 237 56.49 16.98 22.76
C LYS A 237 55.27 17.89 22.82
N LEU A 238 54.62 18.07 21.68
CA LEU A 238 53.30 18.67 21.58
C LEU A 238 52.25 17.55 21.50
N GLU A 239 51.30 17.56 22.41
CA GLU A 239 50.17 16.64 22.45
C GLU A 239 48.89 17.41 22.17
N VAL A 240 48.03 16.88 21.30
CA VAL A 240 46.74 17.50 20.95
C VAL A 240 45.61 16.48 21.00
N ALA A 241 44.42 16.92 21.39
CA ALA A 241 43.18 16.14 21.30
C ALA A 241 41.99 17.06 20.95
N PRO A 242 41.01 16.61 20.15
CA PRO A 242 39.82 17.42 19.85
C PRO A 242 38.98 17.65 21.12
N GLU A 243 38.54 18.88 21.35
CA GLU A 243 37.64 19.24 22.47
C GLU A 243 36.34 18.44 22.44
N SER A 244 35.80 18.19 21.24
CA SER A 244 34.57 17.41 21.05
C SER A 244 34.75 15.89 21.26
N GLY A 245 35.98 15.44 21.51
CA GLY A 245 36.38 14.04 21.45
C GLY A 245 36.51 13.50 20.02
N TRP A 246 37.00 12.27 19.92
CA TRP A 246 37.34 11.59 18.66
C TRP A 246 36.16 11.07 17.84
N ARG A 247 34.94 11.11 18.39
CA ARG A 247 33.74 10.56 17.74
C ARG A 247 32.64 11.61 17.70
N ASP A 248 32.10 11.84 16.50
CA ASP A 248 30.92 12.68 16.34
C ASP A 248 29.62 11.88 16.58
N LEU A 249 29.23 11.77 17.86
CA LEU A 249 28.02 11.06 18.24
C LEU A 249 26.74 11.68 17.62
N ARG A 250 26.73 13.00 17.38
CA ARG A 250 25.57 13.69 16.80
C ARG A 250 25.35 13.23 15.36
N LEU A 251 26.41 13.18 14.55
CA LEU A 251 26.36 12.67 13.19
C LEU A 251 25.86 11.22 13.14
N LEU A 252 26.39 10.36 14.01
CA LEU A 252 26.01 8.94 14.05
C LEU A 252 24.53 8.75 14.40
N VAL A 253 24.00 9.51 15.36
CA VAL A 253 22.59 9.48 15.74
C VAL A 253 21.70 9.95 14.59
N ILE A 254 22.06 11.04 13.91
CA ILE A 254 21.28 11.58 12.77
C ILE A 254 21.25 10.56 11.62
N VAL A 255 22.41 10.05 11.22
CA VAL A 255 22.53 9.09 10.12
C VAL A 255 21.80 7.78 10.46
N GLY A 256 22.04 7.23 11.66
CA GLY A 256 21.37 6.02 12.14
C GLY A 256 19.85 6.16 12.19
N GLY A 257 19.35 7.30 12.69
CA GLY A 257 17.91 7.60 12.74
C GLY A 257 17.28 7.71 11.36
N MET A 258 17.94 8.40 10.42
CA MET A 258 17.47 8.54 9.03
C MET A 258 17.33 7.17 8.35
N PHE A 259 18.36 6.34 8.40
CA PHE A 259 18.33 5.02 7.76
C PHE A 259 17.34 4.06 8.45
N THR A 260 17.22 4.11 9.78
CA THR A 260 16.23 3.31 10.52
C THR A 260 14.80 3.66 10.09
N THR A 261 14.51 4.95 9.90
CA THR A 261 13.22 5.43 9.42
C THR A 261 12.91 4.89 8.02
N VAL A 262 13.90 4.91 7.12
CA VAL A 262 13.77 4.33 5.77
C VAL A 262 13.46 2.83 5.83
N VAL A 263 14.16 2.07 6.68
CA VAL A 263 13.91 0.63 6.86
C VAL A 263 12.49 0.36 7.38
N LEU A 264 12.00 1.14 8.33
CA LEU A 264 10.63 1.03 8.84
C LEU A 264 9.59 1.30 7.74
N LEU A 265 9.81 2.33 6.91
CA LEU A 265 8.94 2.65 5.77
C LEU A 265 8.90 1.50 4.76
N PHE A 266 10.05 0.94 4.37
CA PHE A 266 10.09 -0.20 3.45
C PHE A 266 9.43 -1.45 4.02
N SER A 267 9.63 -1.75 5.31
CA SER A 267 8.93 -2.85 5.98
C SER A 267 7.41 -2.63 5.98
N GLY A 268 6.95 -1.41 6.27
CA GLY A 268 5.53 -1.04 6.18
C GLY A 268 4.94 -1.20 4.77
N LEU A 269 5.64 -0.66 3.76
CA LEU A 269 5.21 -0.73 2.36
C LEU A 269 5.12 -2.18 1.84
N THR A 270 6.09 -3.02 2.18
CA THR A 270 6.06 -4.44 1.78
C THR A 270 4.86 -5.18 2.38
N ARG A 271 4.49 -4.86 3.64
CA ARG A 271 3.27 -5.40 4.27
C ARG A 271 2.01 -4.91 3.55
N VAL A 272 1.89 -3.61 3.29
CA VAL A 272 0.73 -3.02 2.58
C VAL A 272 0.56 -3.65 1.20
N TRP A 273 1.65 -3.80 0.45
CA TRP A 273 1.63 -4.42 -0.87
C TRP A 273 1.16 -5.88 -0.84
N LEU A 274 1.66 -6.69 0.11
CA LEU A 274 1.24 -8.08 0.26
C LEU A 274 -0.26 -8.21 0.59
N VAL A 275 -0.77 -7.34 1.46
CA VAL A 275 -2.20 -7.32 1.83
C VAL A 275 -3.06 -6.89 0.64
N SER A 276 -2.66 -5.83 -0.07
CA SER A 276 -3.36 -5.31 -1.25
C SER A 276 -3.49 -6.37 -2.36
N LYS A 277 -2.42 -7.12 -2.62
CA LYS A 277 -2.41 -8.18 -3.64
C LYS A 277 -3.44 -9.29 -3.36
N GLU A 278 -3.60 -9.69 -2.10
CA GLU A 278 -4.58 -10.71 -1.73
C GLU A 278 -6.01 -10.18 -1.80
N ASN A 279 -6.23 -8.94 -1.35
CA ASN A 279 -7.54 -8.30 -1.46
C ASN A 279 -7.98 -8.21 -2.92
N LYS A 280 -7.06 -7.85 -3.84
CA LYS A 280 -7.35 -7.83 -5.28
C LYS A 280 -7.82 -9.21 -5.79
N ASN A 281 -7.18 -10.30 -5.38
CA ASN A 281 -7.60 -11.65 -5.77
C ASN A 281 -8.99 -12.01 -5.22
N LYS A 282 -9.27 -11.65 -3.96
CA LYS A 282 -10.60 -11.87 -3.36
C LYS A 282 -11.68 -11.08 -4.08
N PHE A 283 -11.43 -9.80 -4.37
CA PHE A 283 -12.34 -8.96 -5.15
C PHE A 283 -12.56 -9.50 -6.56
N GLN A 284 -11.53 -10.05 -7.21
CA GLN A 284 -11.70 -10.69 -8.51
C GLN A 284 -12.62 -11.90 -8.42
N ILE A 285 -12.44 -12.80 -7.45
CA ILE A 285 -13.33 -13.96 -7.29
C ILE A 285 -14.78 -13.49 -7.06
N LEU A 286 -15.00 -12.58 -6.11
CA LEU A 286 -16.33 -12.02 -5.81
C LEU A 286 -16.97 -11.29 -7.01
N ALA A 287 -16.17 -10.69 -7.89
CA ALA A 287 -16.67 -10.00 -9.06
C ALA A 287 -17.08 -10.95 -10.21
N HIS A 288 -16.60 -12.20 -10.23
CA HIS A 288 -16.83 -13.14 -11.34
C HIS A 288 -17.77 -14.29 -10.99
N THR A 289 -18.11 -14.51 -9.72
CA THR A 289 -19.02 -15.60 -9.29
C THR A 289 -20.38 -15.07 -8.84
N ASP A 290 -21.43 -15.87 -9.05
CA ASP A 290 -22.76 -15.61 -8.52
C ASP A 290 -22.84 -16.07 -7.06
N SER A 291 -23.22 -15.16 -6.17
CA SER A 291 -23.20 -15.38 -4.72
C SER A 291 -24.17 -16.46 -4.23
N LEU A 292 -25.22 -16.79 -5.00
CA LEU A 292 -26.22 -17.79 -4.61
C LEU A 292 -25.84 -19.20 -5.06
N THR A 293 -25.28 -19.31 -6.27
CA THR A 293 -25.11 -20.59 -6.99
C THR A 293 -23.65 -21.05 -7.07
N ASP A 294 -22.68 -20.15 -6.80
CA ASP A 294 -21.25 -20.45 -6.84
C ASP A 294 -20.78 -20.99 -8.21
N ILE A 295 -21.42 -20.54 -9.29
CA ILE A 295 -20.93 -20.60 -10.67
C ILE A 295 -20.58 -19.19 -11.14
N TYR A 296 -20.11 -19.03 -12.38
CA TYR A 296 -19.79 -17.69 -12.87
C TYR A 296 -21.04 -16.81 -12.94
N ASN A 297 -20.94 -15.54 -12.56
CA ASN A 297 -21.97 -14.56 -12.87
C ASN A 297 -21.83 -14.14 -14.35
N ARG A 298 -22.76 -13.30 -14.83
CA ARG A 298 -22.74 -12.77 -16.20
C ARG A 298 -21.37 -12.24 -16.62
N TYR A 299 -20.73 -11.41 -15.78
CA TYR A 299 -19.44 -10.81 -16.10
C TYR A 299 -18.34 -11.87 -16.22
N GLY A 300 -18.27 -12.80 -15.27
CA GLY A 300 -17.28 -13.87 -15.28
C GLY A 300 -17.46 -14.84 -16.43
N PHE A 301 -18.70 -15.18 -16.77
CA PHE A 301 -19.01 -16.05 -17.91
C PHE A 301 -18.63 -15.37 -19.22
N ASP A 302 -19.06 -14.12 -19.45
CA ASP A 302 -18.79 -13.39 -20.69
C ASP A 302 -17.28 -13.21 -20.92
N GLU A 303 -16.53 -12.81 -19.88
CA GLU A 303 -15.08 -12.62 -19.99
C GLU A 303 -14.34 -13.93 -20.35
N LEU A 304 -14.69 -15.03 -19.68
CA LEU A 304 -14.05 -16.32 -19.92
C LEU A 304 -14.46 -16.93 -21.26
N ALA A 305 -15.74 -16.86 -21.63
CA ALA A 305 -16.23 -17.32 -22.91
C ALA A 305 -15.54 -16.58 -24.08
N GLU A 306 -15.41 -15.26 -23.98
CA GLU A 306 -14.72 -14.43 -24.99
C GLU A 306 -13.25 -14.84 -25.12
N ARG A 307 -12.57 -15.04 -23.98
CA ARG A 307 -11.17 -15.50 -23.96
C ARG A 307 -11.01 -16.90 -24.57
N MET A 308 -11.91 -17.83 -24.27
CA MET A 308 -11.87 -19.20 -24.79
C MET A 308 -12.05 -19.23 -26.31
N ILE A 309 -13.03 -18.50 -26.84
CA ILE A 309 -13.32 -18.40 -28.28
C ILE A 309 -12.19 -17.68 -29.01
N THR A 310 -11.73 -16.53 -28.49
CA THR A 310 -10.66 -15.74 -29.12
C THR A 310 -9.33 -16.50 -29.17
N LYS A 311 -9.01 -17.27 -28.12
CA LYS A 311 -7.78 -18.07 -28.07
C LYS A 311 -7.81 -19.24 -29.06
N ASN A 312 -8.99 -19.78 -29.36
CA ASN A 312 -9.16 -20.96 -30.23
C ASN A 312 -10.27 -20.73 -31.28
N PRO A 313 -10.09 -19.82 -32.26
CA PRO A 313 -11.16 -19.41 -33.17
C PRO A 313 -11.59 -20.51 -34.16
N LYS A 314 -10.83 -21.60 -34.28
CA LYS A 314 -11.16 -22.75 -35.12
C LYS A 314 -11.81 -23.91 -34.32
N THR A 315 -11.83 -23.82 -33.00
CA THR A 315 -12.45 -24.82 -32.14
C THR A 315 -13.96 -24.63 -32.16
N HIS A 316 -14.69 -25.75 -32.17
CA HIS A 316 -16.14 -25.72 -32.06
C HIS A 316 -16.54 -25.46 -30.61
N PHE A 317 -17.44 -24.50 -30.41
CA PHE A 317 -18.04 -24.22 -29.10
C PHE A 317 -19.56 -24.22 -29.24
N VAL A 318 -20.25 -24.90 -28.33
CA VAL A 318 -21.71 -24.82 -28.24
C VAL A 318 -22.08 -23.99 -27.02
N ALA A 319 -22.79 -22.89 -27.25
CA ALA A 319 -23.40 -22.12 -26.17
C ALA A 319 -24.86 -22.52 -26.02
N ALA A 320 -25.30 -22.69 -24.78
CA ALA A 320 -26.69 -22.88 -24.44
C ALA A 320 -27.14 -21.83 -23.42
N LEU A 321 -28.36 -21.33 -23.62
CA LEU A 321 -29.10 -20.51 -22.69
C LEU A 321 -30.30 -21.30 -22.20
N LEU A 322 -30.56 -21.26 -20.90
CA LEU A 322 -31.68 -21.96 -20.30
C LEU A 322 -32.30 -21.18 -19.16
N ASP A 323 -33.61 -21.35 -19.00
CA ASP A 323 -34.41 -20.74 -17.94
C ASP A 323 -35.24 -21.81 -17.22
N ILE A 324 -35.60 -21.54 -15.96
CA ILE A 324 -36.58 -22.35 -15.24
C ILE A 324 -37.98 -21.99 -15.73
N ASP A 325 -38.72 -22.98 -16.21
CA ASP A 325 -40.09 -22.77 -16.66
C ASP A 325 -40.98 -22.36 -15.49
N ASP A 326 -41.73 -21.27 -15.69
CA ASP A 326 -42.66 -20.73 -14.70
C ASP A 326 -42.00 -20.39 -13.35
N PHE A 327 -40.73 -19.96 -13.35
CA PHE A 327 -40.01 -19.60 -12.14
C PHE A 327 -40.72 -18.56 -11.27
N LYS A 328 -41.41 -17.59 -11.89
CA LYS A 328 -42.23 -16.61 -11.16
C LYS A 328 -43.35 -17.29 -10.36
N PHE A 329 -43.98 -18.31 -10.91
CA PHE A 329 -45.00 -19.09 -10.21
C PHE A 329 -44.42 -19.83 -8.99
N ILE A 330 -43.20 -20.36 -9.10
CA ILE A 330 -42.50 -20.95 -7.95
C ILE A 330 -42.31 -19.91 -6.84
N ASN A 331 -41.85 -18.70 -7.19
CA ASN A 331 -41.69 -17.62 -6.22
C ASN A 331 -43.01 -17.15 -5.62
N ASP A 332 -44.05 -16.99 -6.43
CA ASP A 332 -45.35 -16.46 -6.00
C ASP A 332 -46.10 -17.46 -5.10
N ILE A 333 -45.96 -18.77 -5.34
CA ILE A 333 -46.61 -19.81 -4.53
C ILE A 333 -45.82 -20.21 -3.30
N TYR A 334 -44.52 -20.46 -3.44
CA TYR A 334 -43.70 -21.04 -2.37
C TYR A 334 -42.88 -19.98 -1.63
N GLY A 335 -42.59 -18.84 -2.26
CA GLY A 335 -41.77 -17.76 -1.74
C GLY A 335 -40.33 -17.79 -2.29
N HIS A 336 -39.68 -16.62 -2.30
CA HIS A 336 -38.34 -16.42 -2.88
C HIS A 336 -37.26 -17.37 -2.33
N VAL A 337 -37.32 -17.73 -1.04
CA VAL A 337 -36.36 -18.67 -0.43
C VAL A 337 -36.41 -20.05 -1.09
N TYR A 338 -37.56 -20.47 -1.62
CA TYR A 338 -37.71 -21.74 -2.32
C TYR A 338 -37.39 -21.62 -3.81
N GLY A 339 -37.63 -20.45 -4.41
CA GLY A 339 -37.03 -20.11 -5.71
C GLY A 339 -35.51 -20.22 -5.68
N ASP A 340 -34.86 -19.68 -4.64
CA ASP A 340 -33.42 -19.82 -4.41
C ASP A 340 -32.96 -21.28 -4.29
N ARG A 341 -33.79 -22.15 -3.69
CA ARG A 341 -33.52 -23.59 -3.63
C ARG A 341 -33.64 -24.25 -5.01
N ALA A 342 -34.60 -23.85 -5.83
CA ALA A 342 -34.73 -24.35 -7.19
C ALA A 342 -33.51 -23.96 -8.04
N LEU A 343 -33.03 -22.71 -7.91
CA LEU A 343 -31.82 -22.21 -8.56
C LEU A 343 -30.56 -22.98 -8.13
N LYS A 344 -30.41 -23.24 -6.83
CA LYS A 344 -29.31 -24.06 -6.31
C LYS A 344 -29.39 -25.51 -6.80
N SER A 345 -30.57 -26.13 -6.75
CA SER A 345 -30.82 -27.49 -7.24
C SER A 345 -30.46 -27.63 -8.73
N LEU A 346 -30.87 -26.66 -9.55
CA LEU A 346 -30.48 -26.60 -10.95
C LEU A 346 -28.96 -26.48 -11.11
N THR A 347 -28.32 -25.60 -10.34
CA THR A 347 -26.87 -25.42 -10.41
C THR A 347 -26.10 -26.69 -10.00
N ASP A 348 -26.51 -27.35 -8.92
CA ASP A 348 -25.92 -28.60 -8.47
C ASP A 348 -26.10 -29.70 -9.53
N SER A 349 -27.27 -29.75 -10.17
CA SER A 349 -27.54 -30.64 -11.29
C SER A 349 -26.62 -30.35 -12.48
N MET A 350 -26.38 -29.07 -12.82
CA MET A 350 -25.45 -28.68 -13.88
C MET A 350 -24.01 -29.10 -13.55
N LYS A 351 -23.54 -28.82 -12.32
CA LYS A 351 -22.19 -29.18 -11.85
C LYS A 351 -21.96 -30.70 -11.86
N ALA A 352 -22.98 -31.48 -11.54
CA ALA A 352 -22.91 -32.94 -11.52
C ALA A 352 -22.99 -33.56 -12.92
N PHE A 353 -23.78 -32.96 -13.83
CA PHE A 353 -24.04 -33.52 -15.16
C PHE A 353 -22.97 -33.14 -16.19
N PHE A 354 -22.51 -31.88 -16.21
CA PHE A 354 -21.61 -31.41 -17.26
C PHE A 354 -20.13 -31.71 -16.98
N PRO A 355 -19.32 -31.95 -18.02
CA PRO A 355 -17.87 -32.15 -17.89
C PRO A 355 -17.15 -30.98 -17.21
N LYS A 356 -16.03 -31.26 -16.52
CA LYS A 356 -15.24 -30.24 -15.78
C LYS A 356 -14.68 -29.09 -16.63
N ASN A 357 -14.53 -29.28 -17.93
CA ASN A 357 -14.08 -28.23 -18.87
C ASN A 357 -15.24 -27.35 -19.38
N THR A 358 -16.48 -27.61 -18.95
CA THR A 358 -17.65 -26.79 -19.29
C THR A 358 -17.67 -25.51 -18.48
N LEU A 359 -17.89 -24.38 -19.15
CA LEU A 359 -18.11 -23.10 -18.48
C LEU A 359 -19.61 -22.99 -18.16
N LEU A 360 -19.93 -22.80 -16.88
CA LEU A 360 -21.29 -22.64 -16.38
C LEU A 360 -21.45 -21.24 -15.79
N GLY A 361 -22.54 -20.54 -16.11
CA GLY A 361 -22.82 -19.23 -15.55
C GLY A 361 -24.30 -18.95 -15.31
N ARG A 362 -24.58 -17.96 -14.49
CA ARG A 362 -25.91 -17.40 -14.24
C ARG A 362 -25.93 -15.93 -14.66
N ASN A 363 -26.81 -15.58 -15.59
CA ASN A 363 -26.93 -14.21 -16.09
C ASN A 363 -27.70 -13.30 -15.12
N GLY A 364 -28.65 -13.87 -14.39
CA GLY A 364 -29.52 -13.18 -13.43
C GLY A 364 -30.89 -13.86 -13.38
N GLY A 365 -31.68 -13.64 -12.32
CA GLY A 365 -32.99 -14.30 -12.20
C GLY A 365 -32.89 -15.82 -12.28
N ASP A 366 -33.63 -16.42 -13.20
CA ASP A 366 -33.63 -17.84 -13.56
C ASP A 366 -32.82 -18.17 -14.83
N GLU A 367 -32.06 -17.22 -15.37
CA GLU A 367 -31.30 -17.39 -16.62
C GLU A 367 -29.90 -17.95 -16.38
N PHE A 368 -29.59 -19.06 -17.04
CA PHE A 368 -28.30 -19.74 -16.99
C PHE A 368 -27.67 -19.88 -18.37
N CYS A 369 -26.35 -19.92 -18.38
CA CYS A 369 -25.51 -20.07 -19.56
C CYS A 369 -24.60 -21.29 -19.41
N ILE A 370 -24.38 -21.97 -20.52
CA ILE A 370 -23.43 -23.08 -20.64
C ILE A 370 -22.60 -22.82 -21.89
N LEU A 371 -21.27 -23.01 -21.80
CA LEU A 371 -20.39 -23.08 -22.96
C LEU A 371 -19.62 -24.40 -22.93
N LEU A 372 -19.90 -25.25 -23.91
CA LEU A 372 -19.27 -26.54 -24.12
C LEU A 372 -18.14 -26.38 -25.16
N PRO A 373 -16.86 -26.49 -24.76
CA PRO A 373 -15.74 -26.52 -25.70
C PRO A 373 -15.62 -27.89 -26.38
N ASP A 374 -15.10 -27.92 -27.60
CA ASP A 374 -14.79 -29.14 -28.35
C ASP A 374 -16.00 -30.04 -28.61
N HIS A 375 -17.19 -29.45 -28.79
CA HIS A 375 -18.40 -30.18 -29.17
C HIS A 375 -18.97 -29.61 -30.46
N THR A 376 -19.39 -30.50 -31.36
CA THR A 376 -20.21 -30.12 -32.50
C THR A 376 -21.67 -29.91 -32.10
N TYR A 377 -22.43 -29.22 -32.96
CA TYR A 377 -23.88 -29.03 -32.79
C TYR A 377 -24.65 -30.32 -32.48
N LYS A 378 -24.28 -31.45 -33.10
CA LYS A 378 -24.99 -32.73 -32.94
C LYS A 378 -24.67 -33.39 -31.60
N GLU A 379 -23.39 -33.43 -31.23
CA GLU A 379 -22.92 -34.02 -29.96
C GLU A 379 -23.45 -33.25 -28.75
N ALA A 380 -23.43 -31.91 -28.81
CA ALA A 380 -24.00 -31.09 -27.74
C ALA A 380 -25.52 -31.22 -27.65
N GLY A 381 -26.23 -31.40 -28.77
CA GLY A 381 -27.68 -31.53 -28.79
C GLY A 381 -28.19 -32.72 -27.97
N GLU A 382 -27.55 -33.89 -28.10
CA GLU A 382 -27.90 -35.08 -27.33
C GLU A 382 -27.65 -34.87 -25.83
N LEU A 383 -26.49 -34.30 -25.48
CA LEU A 383 -26.12 -33.99 -24.10
C LEU A 383 -27.09 -32.99 -23.44
N LEU A 384 -27.41 -31.90 -24.14
CA LEU A 384 -28.31 -30.85 -23.66
C LEU A 384 -29.76 -31.32 -23.55
N LEU A 385 -30.22 -32.17 -24.49
CA LEU A 385 -31.54 -32.79 -24.40
C LEU A 385 -31.63 -33.74 -23.20
N GLN A 386 -30.60 -34.56 -22.97
CA GLN A 386 -30.52 -35.44 -21.81
C GLN A 386 -30.54 -34.65 -20.50
N PHE A 387 -29.77 -33.55 -20.41
CA PHE A 387 -29.81 -32.64 -19.26
C PHE A 387 -31.20 -32.04 -19.05
N THR A 388 -31.85 -31.62 -20.13
CA THR A 388 -33.19 -31.02 -20.09
C THR A 388 -34.22 -31.98 -19.51
N LYS A 389 -34.19 -33.26 -19.95
CA LYS A 389 -35.12 -34.30 -19.50
C LYS A 389 -34.80 -34.89 -18.12
N LEU A 390 -33.62 -34.61 -17.57
CA LEU A 390 -33.27 -35.03 -16.21
C LEU A 390 -34.24 -34.39 -15.19
N PRO A 391 -34.88 -35.17 -14.29
CA PRO A 391 -35.77 -34.63 -13.28
C PRO A 391 -35.07 -33.62 -12.37
N LYS A 392 -35.72 -32.49 -12.12
CA LYS A 392 -35.23 -31.44 -11.23
C LYS A 392 -36.30 -31.14 -10.20
N THR A 393 -35.92 -31.11 -8.93
CA THR A 393 -36.85 -30.88 -7.83
C THR A 393 -36.33 -29.85 -6.85
N PHE A 394 -37.24 -29.24 -6.10
CA PHE A 394 -36.91 -28.46 -4.91
C PHE A 394 -37.77 -28.90 -3.73
N SER A 395 -37.20 -28.83 -2.53
CA SER A 395 -37.85 -29.29 -1.31
C SER A 395 -38.65 -28.19 -0.61
N TYR A 396 -39.95 -28.43 -0.44
CA TYR A 396 -40.88 -27.57 0.31
C TYR A 396 -41.66 -28.40 1.34
N LYS A 397 -41.56 -28.03 2.63
CA LYS A 397 -42.19 -28.74 3.76
C LYS A 397 -41.99 -30.27 3.77
N GLY A 398 -40.80 -30.73 3.37
CA GLY A 398 -40.43 -32.15 3.35
C GLY A 398 -40.99 -32.94 2.15
N LYS A 399 -41.58 -32.27 1.15
CA LYS A 399 -41.98 -32.85 -0.13
C LYS A 399 -41.16 -32.26 -1.27
N GLU A 400 -40.82 -33.09 -2.24
CA GLU A 400 -40.13 -32.69 -3.46
C GLU A 400 -41.13 -32.27 -4.53
N TYR A 401 -40.93 -31.08 -5.09
CA TYR A 401 -41.76 -30.53 -6.18
C TYR A 401 -40.94 -30.47 -7.46
N PRO A 402 -41.43 -31.04 -8.58
CA PRO A 402 -40.71 -30.99 -9.84
C PRO A 402 -40.77 -29.58 -10.44
N PHE A 403 -39.70 -29.20 -11.14
CA PHE A 403 -39.69 -28.06 -12.05
C PHE A 403 -39.03 -28.44 -13.37
N PHE A 404 -39.34 -27.68 -14.41
CA PHE A 404 -38.86 -27.92 -15.76
C PHE A 404 -37.94 -26.80 -16.21
N ILE A 405 -37.15 -27.07 -17.24
CA ILE A 405 -36.30 -26.07 -17.87
C ILE A 405 -36.53 -26.08 -19.38
N SER A 406 -36.42 -24.91 -19.96
CA SER A 406 -36.33 -24.73 -21.41
C SER A 406 -34.93 -24.27 -21.77
N LEU A 407 -34.39 -24.81 -22.86
CA LEU A 407 -33.02 -24.56 -23.29
C LEU A 407 -32.95 -24.30 -24.79
N GLY A 408 -32.23 -23.25 -25.17
CA GLY A 408 -31.85 -22.93 -26.54
C GLY A 408 -30.34 -23.00 -26.72
N TYR A 409 -29.84 -23.56 -27.82
CA TYR A 409 -28.40 -23.66 -28.05
C TYR A 409 -27.98 -23.37 -29.49
N ALA A 410 -26.73 -22.93 -29.66
CA ALA A 410 -26.13 -22.62 -30.95
C ALA A 410 -24.64 -22.99 -30.97
N GLU A 411 -24.11 -23.21 -32.17
CA GLU A 411 -22.72 -23.61 -32.40
C GLU A 411 -21.91 -22.47 -33.04
N TYR A 412 -20.71 -22.24 -32.50
CA TYR A 412 -19.62 -21.49 -33.10
C TYR A 412 -18.60 -22.47 -33.71
N PRO A 413 -18.04 -22.19 -34.89
CA PRO A 413 -18.28 -21.01 -35.73
C PRO A 413 -19.47 -21.16 -36.70
N THR A 414 -20.21 -22.27 -36.68
CA THR A 414 -21.25 -22.60 -37.67
C THR A 414 -22.32 -21.53 -37.84
N PHE A 415 -22.89 -21.03 -36.74
CA PHE A 415 -23.99 -20.05 -36.77
C PHE A 415 -23.59 -18.66 -36.26
N ALA A 416 -22.33 -18.50 -35.84
CA ALA A 416 -21.85 -17.28 -35.21
C ALA A 416 -20.36 -17.03 -35.47
N SER A 417 -19.98 -15.77 -35.64
CA SER A 417 -18.58 -15.33 -35.79
C SER A 417 -17.99 -14.67 -34.54
N SER A 418 -18.80 -14.50 -33.48
CA SER A 418 -18.38 -13.93 -32.19
C SER A 418 -19.19 -14.51 -31.03
N ARG A 419 -18.68 -14.43 -29.81
CA ARG A 419 -19.42 -14.83 -28.58
C ARG A 419 -20.77 -14.10 -28.50
N SER A 420 -20.80 -12.79 -28.73
CA SER A 420 -22.04 -12.01 -28.71
C SER A 420 -23.09 -12.54 -29.70
N GLN A 421 -22.68 -12.94 -30.91
CA GLN A 421 -23.60 -13.53 -31.88
C GLN A 421 -24.03 -14.93 -31.47
N LEU A 422 -23.11 -15.74 -30.94
CA LEU A 422 -23.37 -17.09 -30.46
C LEU A 422 -24.45 -17.10 -29.37
N MET A 423 -24.33 -16.21 -28.38
CA MET A 423 -25.32 -16.05 -27.31
C MET A 423 -26.68 -15.59 -27.86
N ARG A 424 -26.73 -14.68 -28.84
CA ARG A 424 -28.00 -14.26 -29.48
C ARG A 424 -28.68 -15.40 -30.24
N CYS A 425 -27.92 -16.28 -30.87
CA CYS A 425 -28.46 -17.46 -31.54
C CYS A 425 -29.05 -18.45 -30.52
N ALA A 426 -28.36 -18.72 -29.41
CA ALA A 426 -28.87 -19.55 -28.33
C ALA A 426 -30.17 -18.96 -27.72
N ASP A 427 -30.21 -17.64 -27.54
CA ASP A 427 -31.37 -16.91 -27.01
C ASP A 427 -32.60 -17.02 -27.93
N ALA A 428 -32.40 -16.84 -29.23
CA ALA A 428 -33.46 -17.02 -30.22
C ALA A 428 -34.04 -18.45 -30.19
N ALA A 429 -33.19 -19.47 -30.02
CA ALA A 429 -33.64 -20.85 -29.89
C ALA A 429 -34.39 -21.10 -28.57
N LEU A 430 -33.96 -20.47 -27.47
CA LEU A 430 -34.61 -20.57 -26.16
C LEU A 430 -36.01 -19.95 -26.19
N TYR A 431 -36.13 -18.79 -26.82
CA TYR A 431 -37.42 -18.13 -27.01
C TYR A 431 -38.40 -19.01 -27.79
N GLU A 432 -37.94 -19.63 -28.88
CA GLU A 432 -38.78 -20.50 -29.71
C GLU A 432 -39.28 -21.73 -28.98
N ILE A 433 -38.45 -22.39 -28.16
CA ILE A 433 -38.94 -23.54 -27.37
C ILE A 433 -39.96 -23.13 -26.31
N LYS A 434 -39.82 -21.91 -25.74
CA LYS A 434 -40.81 -21.36 -24.82
C LYS A 434 -42.16 -21.10 -25.49
N LEU A 435 -42.18 -20.73 -26.77
CA LEU A 435 -43.42 -20.61 -27.55
C LEU A 435 -44.06 -21.97 -27.89
N HIS A 436 -43.25 -23.03 -28.03
CA HIS A 436 -43.69 -24.36 -28.42
C HIS A 436 -43.95 -25.31 -27.23
N GLY A 437 -44.43 -24.76 -26.11
CA GLY A 437 -44.91 -25.55 -24.97
C GLY A 437 -43.92 -25.83 -23.85
N LYS A 438 -42.73 -25.20 -23.86
CA LYS A 438 -41.70 -25.27 -22.79
C LYS A 438 -41.15 -26.69 -22.54
N ASN A 439 -40.36 -26.91 -21.48
CA ASN A 439 -39.81 -28.21 -21.06
C ASN A 439 -39.06 -28.98 -22.18
N GLY A 440 -38.22 -28.25 -22.89
CA GLY A 440 -37.60 -28.74 -24.12
C GLY A 440 -36.26 -28.10 -24.42
N CYS A 441 -35.56 -28.72 -25.36
CA CYS A 441 -34.27 -28.29 -25.87
C CYS A 441 -34.42 -28.00 -27.37
N MET A 442 -34.00 -26.81 -27.80
CA MET A 442 -34.08 -26.40 -29.20
C MET A 442 -32.73 -25.89 -29.67
N ALA A 443 -32.36 -26.36 -30.86
CA ALA A 443 -31.18 -25.89 -31.54
C ALA A 443 -31.50 -24.69 -32.42
N TYR A 444 -30.60 -23.72 -32.50
CA TYR A 444 -30.74 -22.60 -33.41
C TYR A 444 -30.76 -23.09 -34.86
N ARG A 445 -31.67 -22.50 -35.64
CA ARG A 445 -31.77 -22.71 -37.09
C ARG A 445 -31.83 -21.35 -37.77
N GLU A 446 -31.26 -21.28 -38.96
CA GLU A 446 -31.24 -20.06 -39.75
C GLU A 446 -32.69 -19.61 -40.05
N GLY A 447 -33.00 -18.35 -39.75
CA GLY A 447 -34.36 -17.80 -39.86
C GLY A 447 -35.08 -17.59 -38.52
N LEU A 448 -34.61 -18.18 -37.42
CA LEU A 448 -35.09 -17.83 -36.07
C LEU A 448 -34.65 -16.39 -35.75
N ARG A 449 -35.60 -15.50 -35.45
CA ARG A 449 -35.31 -14.12 -35.07
C ARG A 449 -35.38 -13.99 -33.56
N SER A 450 -34.29 -13.51 -32.93
CA SER A 450 -34.33 -13.04 -31.54
C SER A 450 -35.49 -12.05 -31.37
N GLY A 451 -36.24 -12.20 -30.27
CA GLY A 451 -37.57 -11.62 -30.02
C GLY A 451 -37.63 -10.09 -29.99
N VAL A 452 -37.36 -9.42 -31.11
CA VAL A 452 -37.73 -8.01 -31.38
C VAL A 452 -39.10 -7.92 -32.06
N ARG A 453 -39.81 -9.05 -32.24
CA ARG A 453 -41.25 -9.00 -32.55
C ARG A 453 -41.99 -8.76 -31.24
N LYS A 454 -42.17 -7.46 -30.91
CA LYS A 454 -43.02 -6.89 -29.86
C LYS A 454 -43.59 -7.94 -28.92
N GLN A 455 -42.98 -8.11 -27.74
CA GLN A 455 -43.71 -8.59 -26.56
C GLN A 455 -45.05 -7.83 -26.56
N LEU A 456 -46.16 -8.49 -26.88
CA LEU A 456 -47.47 -8.00 -26.45
C LEU A 456 -47.42 -8.15 -24.93
N GLY A 457 -46.87 -7.15 -24.25
CA GLY A 457 -46.67 -7.08 -22.81
C GLY A 457 -47.99 -6.90 -22.06
N PHE A 458 -49.07 -7.49 -22.56
CA PHE A 458 -50.35 -7.53 -21.89
C PHE A 458 -50.33 -8.75 -20.98
N ALA A 459 -50.36 -8.53 -19.67
CA ALA A 459 -50.66 -9.60 -18.73
C ALA A 459 -52.05 -10.16 -19.04
N PHE A 460 -52.34 -11.40 -18.61
CA PHE A 460 -53.70 -11.96 -18.72
C PHE A 460 -54.74 -11.00 -18.13
N LYS A 461 -54.41 -10.33 -17.03
CA LYS A 461 -55.21 -9.28 -16.42
C LYS A 461 -55.49 -8.10 -17.36
N ASP A 462 -54.49 -7.62 -18.09
CA ASP A 462 -54.66 -6.51 -19.03
C ASP A 462 -55.57 -6.91 -20.18
N ILE A 463 -55.43 -8.14 -20.69
CA ILE A 463 -56.31 -8.66 -21.75
C ILE A 463 -57.74 -8.80 -21.20
N SER A 464 -57.90 -9.39 -20.02
CA SER A 464 -59.21 -9.72 -19.48
C SER A 464 -60.01 -8.49 -19.02
N GLU A 465 -59.36 -7.46 -18.48
CA GLU A 465 -60.01 -6.20 -18.08
C GLU A 465 -60.39 -5.32 -19.27
N HIS A 466 -59.72 -5.45 -20.42
CA HIS A 466 -59.96 -4.62 -21.60
C HIS A 466 -60.63 -5.36 -22.77
N LEU A 467 -61.07 -6.61 -22.56
CA LEU A 467 -61.85 -7.35 -23.54
C LEU A 467 -63.23 -6.67 -23.70
N PRO A 468 -63.64 -6.31 -24.93
CA PRO A 468 -64.97 -5.77 -25.17
C PRO A 468 -66.01 -6.89 -24.96
N GLY A 469 -66.85 -6.71 -23.94
CA GLY A 469 -67.96 -7.62 -23.62
C GLY A 469 -67.82 -8.31 -22.26
N ALA A 470 -68.96 -8.58 -21.66
CA ALA A 470 -69.06 -9.25 -20.37
C ALA A 470 -68.72 -10.74 -20.54
N PHE A 471 -67.75 -11.25 -19.78
CA PHE A 471 -67.17 -12.56 -20.00
C PHE A 471 -67.02 -13.34 -18.70
N ILE A 472 -67.45 -14.61 -18.69
CA ILE A 472 -67.26 -15.54 -17.57
C ILE A 472 -66.69 -16.88 -18.04
N ILE A 473 -66.13 -17.64 -17.09
CA ILE A 473 -65.78 -19.04 -17.28
C ILE A 473 -66.38 -19.84 -16.14
N TYR A 474 -67.04 -20.95 -16.47
CA TYR A 474 -67.57 -21.88 -15.47
C TYR A 474 -67.38 -23.34 -15.89
N ARG A 475 -67.49 -24.27 -14.94
CA ARG A 475 -67.30 -25.70 -15.19
C ARG A 475 -68.43 -26.25 -16.06
N ALA A 476 -68.08 -27.00 -17.10
CA ALA A 476 -69.04 -27.64 -17.98
C ALA A 476 -69.39 -29.05 -17.45
N ASP A 477 -70.11 -29.08 -16.34
CA ASP A 477 -70.66 -30.29 -15.72
C ASP A 477 -72.16 -30.10 -15.44
N LYS A 478 -72.95 -31.18 -15.51
CA LYS A 478 -74.41 -31.13 -15.30
C LYS A 478 -74.77 -31.04 -13.81
N ASP A 479 -73.87 -31.52 -12.94
CA ASP A 479 -74.08 -31.56 -11.49
C ASP A 479 -73.22 -30.52 -10.73
N ASP A 480 -72.23 -29.90 -11.40
CA ASP A 480 -71.32 -28.90 -10.83
C ASP A 480 -70.93 -27.81 -11.86
N ASP A 481 -71.67 -26.71 -11.87
CA ASP A 481 -71.49 -25.58 -12.79
C ASP A 481 -70.70 -24.43 -12.17
N GLU A 482 -69.68 -24.75 -11.36
CA GLU A 482 -68.89 -23.79 -10.60
C GLU A 482 -68.34 -22.65 -11.49
N LEU A 483 -68.67 -21.41 -11.14
CA LEU A 483 -68.11 -20.18 -11.68
C LEU A 483 -66.63 -20.08 -11.30
N LEU A 484 -65.76 -20.09 -12.31
CA LEU A 484 -64.30 -20.04 -12.16
C LEU A 484 -63.76 -18.62 -12.34
N TYR A 485 -64.41 -17.82 -13.19
CA TYR A 485 -63.91 -16.49 -13.55
C TYR A 485 -65.04 -15.57 -14.04
N ALA A 486 -64.89 -14.27 -13.81
CA ALA A 486 -65.67 -13.21 -14.45
C ALA A 486 -64.77 -11.98 -14.69
N ASN A 487 -64.89 -11.34 -15.85
CA ASN A 487 -64.13 -10.13 -16.16
C ASN A 487 -64.79 -8.86 -15.58
N HIS A 488 -64.07 -7.74 -15.65
CA HIS A 488 -64.55 -6.46 -15.12
C HIS A 488 -65.86 -6.00 -15.79
N GLU A 489 -65.97 -6.17 -17.11
CA GLU A 489 -67.16 -5.80 -17.88
C GLU A 489 -68.41 -6.56 -17.40
N PHE A 490 -68.30 -7.86 -17.10
CA PHE A 490 -69.40 -8.64 -16.54
C PHE A 490 -69.85 -8.09 -15.18
N LEU A 491 -68.89 -7.82 -14.29
CA LEU A 491 -69.18 -7.27 -12.96
C LEU A 491 -69.85 -5.90 -13.06
N GLN A 492 -69.39 -5.04 -13.97
CA GLN A 492 -69.98 -3.73 -14.23
C GLN A 492 -71.40 -3.84 -14.79
N MET A 493 -71.61 -4.69 -15.79
CA MET A 493 -72.91 -4.91 -16.44
C MET A 493 -73.98 -5.40 -15.45
N THR A 494 -73.57 -6.24 -14.50
CA THR A 494 -74.48 -6.90 -13.53
C THR A 494 -74.55 -6.20 -12.17
N GLY A 495 -73.66 -5.25 -11.91
CA GLY A 495 -73.59 -4.49 -10.66
C GLY A 495 -72.90 -5.21 -9.49
N TYR A 496 -72.26 -6.37 -9.71
CA TYR A 496 -71.45 -7.03 -8.68
C TYR A 496 -70.17 -6.24 -8.42
N LYS A 497 -69.83 -6.02 -7.14
CA LYS A 497 -68.69 -5.15 -6.78
C LYS A 497 -67.33 -5.80 -7.05
N THR A 498 -67.24 -7.10 -6.82
CA THR A 498 -66.02 -7.91 -6.98
C THR A 498 -66.40 -9.33 -7.38
N ILE A 499 -65.43 -10.11 -7.88
CA ILE A 499 -65.64 -11.53 -8.17
C ILE A 499 -66.02 -12.32 -6.90
N ASP A 500 -65.44 -11.99 -5.74
CA ASP A 500 -65.80 -12.61 -4.46
C ASP A 500 -67.25 -12.29 -4.06
N ASN A 501 -67.71 -11.08 -4.36
CA ASN A 501 -69.10 -10.68 -4.13
C ASN A 501 -70.07 -11.42 -5.05
N LEU A 502 -69.70 -11.59 -6.32
CA LEU A 502 -70.44 -12.44 -7.27
C LEU A 502 -70.52 -13.88 -6.73
N PHE A 503 -69.38 -14.49 -6.43
CA PHE A 503 -69.30 -15.87 -5.92
C PHE A 503 -70.10 -16.09 -4.64
N SER A 504 -70.08 -15.12 -3.72
CA SER A 504 -70.86 -15.21 -2.49
C SER A 504 -72.37 -15.14 -2.73
N LEU A 505 -72.83 -14.30 -3.67
CA LEU A 505 -74.26 -14.10 -3.92
C LEU A 505 -74.88 -15.17 -4.81
N THR A 506 -74.08 -15.78 -5.70
CA THR A 506 -74.54 -16.86 -6.60
C THR A 506 -74.18 -18.25 -6.08
N ASN A 507 -73.57 -18.35 -4.90
CA ASN A 507 -72.98 -19.60 -4.39
C ASN A 507 -72.06 -20.27 -5.43
N LYS A 508 -71.32 -19.45 -6.19
CA LYS A 508 -70.46 -19.83 -7.31
C LYS A 508 -71.13 -20.68 -8.40
N SER A 509 -72.43 -20.60 -8.62
CA SER A 509 -73.08 -21.44 -9.62
C SER A 509 -73.69 -20.61 -10.74
N PHE A 510 -73.53 -21.05 -11.99
CA PHE A 510 -74.10 -20.39 -13.16
C PHE A 510 -75.64 -20.46 -13.15
N HIS A 511 -76.22 -21.56 -12.68
CA HIS A 511 -77.65 -21.76 -12.43
C HIS A 511 -78.26 -20.58 -11.66
N ASN A 512 -77.54 -20.09 -10.63
CA ASN A 512 -78.00 -18.99 -9.78
C ASN A 512 -77.89 -17.60 -10.43
N LEU A 513 -77.31 -17.51 -11.63
CA LEU A 513 -77.34 -16.31 -12.47
C LEU A 513 -78.57 -16.27 -13.38
N ILE A 514 -79.29 -17.37 -13.57
CA ILE A 514 -80.50 -17.44 -14.40
C ILE A 514 -81.72 -17.12 -13.53
N ARG A 515 -82.73 -16.44 -14.08
CA ARG A 515 -84.01 -16.20 -13.40
C ARG A 515 -84.68 -17.52 -13.02
N GLU A 516 -85.23 -17.59 -11.80
CA GLU A 516 -85.68 -18.83 -11.17
C GLU A 516 -86.72 -19.62 -12.00
N ASP A 517 -87.59 -18.95 -12.75
CA ASP A 517 -88.59 -19.56 -13.64
C ASP A 517 -87.99 -20.07 -14.97
N GLU A 518 -86.80 -19.60 -15.36
CA GLU A 518 -86.13 -19.92 -16.63
C GLU A 518 -85.04 -20.99 -16.48
N GLN A 519 -84.51 -21.22 -15.28
CA GLN A 519 -83.36 -22.10 -14.99
C GLN A 519 -83.41 -23.46 -15.73
N GLN A 520 -84.47 -24.25 -15.50
CA GLN A 520 -84.59 -25.59 -16.09
C GLN A 520 -84.64 -25.56 -17.63
N GLN A 521 -85.31 -24.56 -18.20
CA GLN A 521 -85.44 -24.42 -19.65
C GLN A 521 -84.10 -24.06 -20.29
N ILE A 522 -83.37 -23.13 -19.67
CA ILE A 522 -82.10 -22.63 -20.20
C ILE A 522 -81.03 -23.72 -20.14
N GLU A 523 -80.87 -24.40 -19.01
CA GLU A 523 -79.88 -25.48 -18.86
C GLU A 523 -80.15 -26.64 -19.82
N ALA A 524 -81.42 -27.04 -19.97
CA ALA A 524 -81.80 -28.05 -20.94
C ALA A 524 -81.47 -27.62 -22.39
N SER A 525 -81.60 -26.33 -22.70
CA SER A 525 -81.25 -25.78 -24.01
C SER A 525 -79.74 -25.83 -24.28
N ILE A 526 -78.91 -25.43 -23.31
CA ILE A 526 -77.44 -25.49 -23.40
C ILE A 526 -77.01 -26.93 -23.67
N TRP A 527 -77.41 -27.85 -22.80
CA TRP A 527 -76.98 -29.24 -22.90
C TRP A 527 -77.52 -29.94 -24.13
N LYS A 528 -78.72 -29.61 -24.62
CA LYS A 528 -79.22 -30.13 -25.89
C LYS A 528 -78.33 -29.70 -27.07
N GLN A 529 -77.81 -28.47 -27.06
CA GLN A 529 -76.90 -28.00 -28.12
C GLN A 529 -75.54 -28.71 -28.05
N ILE A 530 -74.98 -28.85 -26.85
CA ILE A 530 -73.67 -29.48 -26.64
C ILE A 530 -73.72 -31.00 -26.89
N ASP A 531 -74.75 -31.69 -26.41
CA ASP A 531 -74.94 -33.13 -26.59
C ASP A 531 -75.24 -33.49 -28.07
N ALA A 532 -75.72 -32.52 -28.87
CA ALA A 532 -75.86 -32.66 -30.33
C ALA A 532 -74.52 -32.53 -31.09
N GLY A 533 -73.40 -32.33 -30.38
CA GLY A 533 -72.05 -32.24 -30.95
C GLY A 533 -71.58 -30.82 -31.27
N ASN A 534 -72.35 -29.78 -30.90
CA ASN A 534 -71.90 -28.40 -31.07
C ASN A 534 -70.88 -28.03 -29.98
N LYS A 535 -69.85 -27.26 -30.36
CA LYS A 535 -68.88 -26.71 -29.40
C LYS A 535 -69.31 -25.36 -28.82
N ASN A 536 -70.28 -24.70 -29.44
CA ASN A 536 -70.83 -23.44 -28.96
C ASN A 536 -72.32 -23.62 -28.68
N ASP A 537 -72.82 -22.85 -27.74
CA ASP A 537 -74.22 -22.70 -27.42
C ASP A 537 -74.61 -21.22 -27.48
N TYR A 538 -75.87 -20.97 -27.82
CA TYR A 538 -76.43 -19.63 -27.85
C TYR A 538 -77.77 -19.65 -27.13
N ILE A 539 -77.92 -18.78 -26.13
CA ILE A 539 -79.10 -18.73 -25.28
C ILE A 539 -79.46 -17.27 -24.97
N HIS A 540 -80.76 -16.98 -24.93
CA HIS A 540 -81.30 -15.69 -24.50
C HIS A 540 -82.11 -15.92 -23.23
N PHE A 541 -81.76 -15.21 -22.16
CA PHE A 541 -82.41 -15.35 -20.86
C PHE A 541 -82.28 -14.09 -20.01
N HIS A 542 -82.93 -14.10 -18.86
CA HIS A 542 -82.85 -13.03 -17.87
C HIS A 542 -81.77 -13.34 -16.83
N LEU A 543 -80.65 -12.62 -16.93
CA LEU A 543 -79.52 -12.69 -16.02
C LEU A 543 -79.79 -11.90 -14.75
N ARG A 544 -79.56 -12.52 -13.59
CA ARG A 544 -79.72 -11.89 -12.28
C ARG A 544 -78.61 -10.88 -11.99
N LYS A 545 -78.98 -9.68 -11.55
CA LYS A 545 -78.06 -8.63 -11.09
C LYS A 545 -77.81 -8.70 -9.58
N ALA A 546 -76.79 -7.98 -9.12
CA ALA A 546 -76.41 -7.93 -7.70
C ALA A 546 -77.50 -7.37 -6.77
N ASP A 547 -78.37 -6.49 -7.28
CA ASP A 547 -79.50 -5.91 -6.54
C ASP A 547 -80.76 -6.78 -6.55
N GLY A 548 -80.71 -7.94 -7.22
CA GLY A 548 -81.84 -8.87 -7.37
C GLY A 548 -82.77 -8.57 -8.55
N THR A 549 -82.53 -7.50 -9.32
CA THR A 549 -83.22 -7.26 -10.59
C THR A 549 -82.64 -8.14 -11.70
N TYR A 550 -83.26 -8.12 -12.88
CA TYR A 550 -82.85 -8.94 -14.01
C TYR A 550 -82.46 -8.11 -15.23
N LEU A 551 -81.49 -8.61 -16.00
CA LEU A 551 -81.02 -8.07 -17.27
C LEU A 551 -81.30 -9.07 -18.38
N SER A 552 -81.92 -8.64 -19.48
CA SER A 552 -82.07 -9.47 -20.67
C SER A 552 -80.72 -9.56 -21.39
N VAL A 553 -80.16 -10.76 -21.52
CA VAL A 553 -78.84 -10.97 -22.14
C VAL A 553 -78.86 -12.05 -23.20
N LEU A 554 -78.09 -11.85 -24.27
CA LEU A 554 -77.65 -12.94 -25.14
C LEU A 554 -76.33 -13.48 -24.64
N ASP A 555 -76.30 -14.78 -24.45
CA ASP A 555 -75.13 -15.56 -24.08
C ASP A 555 -74.66 -16.35 -25.32
N HIS A 556 -73.35 -16.29 -25.55
CA HIS A 556 -72.63 -17.18 -26.44
C HIS A 556 -71.57 -17.95 -25.64
N GLY A 557 -71.88 -19.21 -25.34
CA GLY A 557 -70.99 -20.14 -24.68
C GLY A 557 -70.16 -20.97 -25.66
N ARG A 558 -68.95 -21.33 -25.25
CA ARG A 558 -68.07 -22.29 -25.94
C ARG A 558 -67.47 -23.26 -24.94
N ILE A 559 -67.61 -24.56 -25.20
CA ILE A 559 -66.97 -25.60 -24.40
C ILE A 559 -65.51 -25.84 -24.84
N VAL A 560 -64.60 -25.91 -23.86
CA VAL A 560 -63.16 -26.10 -24.08
C VAL A 560 -62.60 -27.12 -23.07
N ASP A 561 -61.72 -28.01 -23.53
CA ASP A 561 -60.98 -28.94 -22.68
C ASP A 561 -59.75 -28.25 -22.07
N SER A 562 -59.72 -28.12 -20.75
CA SER A 562 -58.60 -27.57 -19.98
C SER A 562 -57.85 -28.67 -19.22
N GLN A 563 -56.52 -28.69 -19.33
CA GLN A 563 -55.67 -29.64 -18.59
C GLN A 563 -55.77 -29.47 -17.07
N GLN A 564 -56.10 -28.28 -16.57
CA GLN A 564 -56.16 -27.96 -15.14
C GLN A 564 -57.57 -28.05 -14.56
N TYR A 565 -58.60 -27.70 -15.33
CA TYR A 565 -59.97 -27.53 -14.83
C TYR A 565 -61.00 -28.50 -15.45
N GLY A 566 -60.57 -29.40 -16.35
CA GLY A 566 -61.49 -30.28 -17.08
C GLY A 566 -62.23 -29.52 -18.19
N ARG A 567 -63.46 -29.95 -18.50
CA ARG A 567 -64.32 -29.23 -19.48
C ARG A 567 -64.89 -27.97 -18.84
N VAL A 568 -64.79 -26.85 -19.53
CA VAL A 568 -65.27 -25.53 -19.07
C VAL A 568 -65.99 -24.79 -20.19
N PHE A 569 -66.97 -23.97 -19.83
CA PHE A 569 -67.61 -23.01 -20.72
C PHE A 569 -66.90 -21.67 -20.65
N TYR A 570 -66.53 -21.12 -21.80
CA TYR A 570 -66.11 -19.73 -22.00
C TYR A 570 -67.32 -18.99 -22.54
N VAL A 571 -67.86 -18.05 -21.76
CA VAL A 571 -69.15 -17.44 -22.08
C VAL A 571 -69.04 -15.94 -22.21
N LEU A 572 -69.53 -15.42 -23.33
CA LEU A 572 -69.66 -14.01 -23.61
C LEU A 572 -71.14 -13.60 -23.50
N PHE A 573 -71.41 -12.58 -22.69
CA PHE A 573 -72.72 -11.95 -22.58
C PHE A 573 -72.75 -10.62 -23.29
N MET A 574 -73.89 -10.35 -23.91
CA MET A 574 -74.23 -9.06 -24.48
C MET A 574 -75.62 -8.66 -23.99
N ASP A 575 -75.76 -7.41 -23.58
CA ASP A 575 -77.07 -6.84 -23.27
C ASP A 575 -77.96 -6.88 -24.52
N TRP A 576 -79.11 -7.54 -24.39
CA TRP A 576 -80.03 -7.78 -25.50
C TRP A 576 -80.64 -6.50 -26.05
N GLU A 577 -81.00 -5.56 -25.17
CA GLU A 577 -81.58 -4.28 -25.56
C GLU A 577 -80.53 -3.39 -26.23
N ALA A 578 -79.32 -3.34 -25.65
CA ALA A 578 -78.21 -2.61 -26.25
C ALA A 578 -77.85 -3.16 -27.63
N MET A 579 -77.89 -4.48 -27.82
CA MET A 579 -77.69 -5.09 -29.13
C MET A 579 -78.75 -4.66 -30.14
N HIS A 580 -80.03 -4.63 -29.75
CA HIS A 580 -81.10 -4.19 -30.63
C HIS A 580 -80.97 -2.70 -31.00
N ILE A 581 -80.54 -1.85 -30.07
CA ILE A 581 -80.37 -0.42 -30.32
C ILE A 581 -79.17 -0.13 -31.23
N HIS A 582 -78.06 -0.84 -31.03
CA HIS A 582 -76.79 -0.53 -31.73
C HIS A 582 -76.54 -1.36 -32.99
N TYR A 583 -77.27 -2.47 -33.18
CA TYR A 583 -77.08 -3.39 -34.29
C TYR A 583 -78.38 -3.71 -35.04
N SER A 584 -79.48 -2.97 -34.80
CA SER A 584 -80.79 -3.15 -35.46
C SER A 584 -80.69 -3.42 -36.97
N ASP A 585 -79.86 -2.64 -37.67
CA ASP A 585 -79.72 -2.68 -39.13
C ASP A 585 -79.09 -3.97 -39.64
N LYS A 586 -78.43 -4.76 -38.77
CA LYS A 586 -77.86 -6.07 -39.09
C LYS A 586 -78.80 -7.24 -38.81
N PHE A 587 -79.88 -7.04 -38.07
CA PHE A 587 -80.83 -8.09 -37.68
C PHE A 587 -82.17 -8.02 -38.44
N SER A 588 -82.40 -6.98 -39.25
CA SER A 588 -83.59 -6.81 -40.09
C SER A 588 -83.44 -7.42 -41.51
N GLY A 589 -82.87 -8.62 -41.61
CA GLY A 589 -82.66 -9.36 -42.87
C GLY A 589 -83.20 -10.77 -42.84
#